data_AF-A0A2P9GYA5-F1
#
_entry.id   AF-A0A2P9GYA5-F1
#
_cell.length_a   1.000
_cell.length_b   1.000
_cell.length_c   1.000
_cell.angle_alpha   90.00
_cell.angle_beta   90.00
_cell.angle_gamma   90.00
#
_symmetry.space_group_name_H-M   'P 1'
#
loop_
_entity.id
_entity.type
_entity.pdbx_description
1 polymer ?
#
loop_
_entity_poly.entity_id
_entity_poly.type
_entity_poly.pdbx_seq_one_letter_code
_entity_poly.pdbx_strand_id
1 'polypeptide(L)'
;MNQTKHHPQVWVKVNTPVDSGVAELVCLLNQVDRLFTLDSCQGRDGWGYVYFRYGNWRKLGHFVFAELAPALREIEEVTLDVQSVNGNEPMARLSFRTETISRIVSVLGLVVNGHRSEYSHGRECKGPHN
;
A
#
# COMPACT_ATOMS: atom_id res chain seq x y z
N MET A 1 23.08 15.83 15.96
CA MET A 1 21.71 16.39 16.00
C MET A 1 20.88 15.66 14.96
N ASN A 2 20.07 14.67 15.36
CA ASN A 2 19.18 13.93 14.45
C ASN A 2 17.92 14.76 14.19
N GLN A 3 17.86 15.49 13.08
CA GLN A 3 16.58 16.01 12.60
C GLN A 3 15.77 14.82 12.07
N THR A 4 14.79 14.38 12.86
CA THR A 4 13.63 13.65 12.35
C THR A 4 12.89 14.61 11.42
N LYS A 5 13.19 14.57 10.12
CA LYS A 5 12.30 15.14 9.10
C LYS A 5 10.93 14.48 9.30
N HIS A 6 10.04 15.16 10.00
CA HIS A 6 8.63 14.79 10.05
C HIS A 6 8.06 15.06 8.67
N HIS A 7 7.62 14.00 8.02
CA HIS A 7 6.93 14.10 6.75
C HIS A 7 5.52 14.68 6.99
N PRO A 8 4.99 15.50 6.06
CA PRO A 8 3.60 15.93 6.16
C PRO A 8 2.70 14.70 6.18
N GLN A 9 1.85 14.59 7.21
CA GLN A 9 0.91 13.49 7.36
C GLN A 9 -0.49 13.90 6.93
N VAL A 10 -1.22 12.95 6.37
CA VAL A 10 -2.63 13.10 5.98
C VAL A 10 -3.45 11.96 6.56
N TRP A 11 -4.69 12.26 6.91
CA TRP A 11 -5.63 11.25 7.37
C TRP A 11 -6.16 10.49 6.16
N VAL A 12 -5.97 9.18 6.18
CA VAL A 12 -6.63 8.29 5.21
C VAL A 12 -7.88 7.68 5.83
N LYS A 13 -8.74 7.15 4.96
CA LYS A 13 -10.07 6.61 5.25
C LYS A 13 -10.15 5.60 6.41
N VAL A 14 -9.04 4.99 6.81
CA VAL A 14 -8.96 4.08 7.96
C VAL A 14 -8.77 4.81 9.30
N ASN A 15 -8.92 6.14 9.34
CA ASN A 15 -8.68 6.99 10.52
C ASN A 15 -7.28 6.79 11.12
N THR A 16 -6.29 6.67 10.23
CA THR A 16 -4.88 6.58 10.60
C THR A 16 -4.11 7.67 9.86
N PRO A 17 -3.25 8.44 10.53
CA PRO A 17 -2.35 9.37 9.85
C PRO A 17 -1.26 8.58 9.11
N VAL A 18 -1.04 8.92 7.84
CA VAL A 18 0.03 8.34 7.02
C VAL A 18 0.81 9.46 6.33
N ASP A 19 2.05 9.17 5.93
CA ASP A 19 2.86 10.13 5.17
C ASP A 19 2.17 10.47 3.84
N SER A 20 2.04 11.77 3.56
CA SER A 20 1.36 12.29 2.35
C SER A 20 1.89 11.68 1.05
N GLY A 21 3.20 11.40 0.97
CA GLY A 21 3.81 10.78 -0.20
C GLY A 21 3.34 9.36 -0.48
N VAL A 22 2.80 8.63 0.51
CA VAL A 22 2.29 7.25 0.34
C VAL A 22 0.79 7.10 0.52
N ALA A 23 0.09 8.20 0.83
CA ALA A 23 -1.32 8.20 1.15
C ALA A 23 -2.19 7.62 0.03
N GLU A 24 -1.89 7.95 -1.22
CA GLU A 24 -2.65 7.46 -2.38
C GLU A 24 -2.52 5.95 -2.54
N LEU A 25 -1.30 5.41 -2.38
CA LEU A 25 -1.04 3.97 -2.41
C LEU A 25 -1.75 3.24 -1.26
N VAL A 26 -1.70 3.79 -0.04
CA VAL A 26 -2.40 3.24 1.12
C VAL A 26 -3.92 3.26 0.90
N CYS A 27 -4.46 4.36 0.37
CA CYS A 27 -5.87 4.48 0.03
C CYS A 27 -6.28 3.46 -1.02
N LEU A 28 -5.47 3.28 -2.07
CA LEU A 28 -5.70 2.32 -3.13
C LEU A 28 -5.76 0.89 -2.60
N LEU A 29 -4.76 0.47 -1.82
CA LEU A 29 -4.72 -0.88 -1.25
C LEU A 29 -5.92 -1.16 -0.33
N ASN A 30 -6.33 -0.19 0.49
CA ASN A 30 -7.50 -0.32 1.36
C ASN A 30 -8.86 -0.33 0.61
N GLN A 31 -8.87 -0.26 -0.73
CA GLN A 31 -10.08 -0.52 -1.53
C GLN A 31 -10.32 -2.01 -1.77
N VAL A 32 -9.29 -2.85 -1.63
CA VAL A 32 -9.42 -4.30 -1.73
C VAL A 32 -10.14 -4.82 -0.49
N ASP A 33 -11.26 -5.53 -0.67
CA ASP A 33 -12.04 -6.07 0.44
C ASP A 33 -11.17 -6.96 1.33
N ARG A 34 -11.20 -6.74 2.65
CA ARG A 34 -10.43 -7.48 3.67
C ARG A 34 -8.90 -7.38 3.55
N LEU A 35 -8.39 -6.45 2.75
CA LEU A 35 -6.99 -6.03 2.83
C LEU A 35 -6.85 -4.94 3.89
N PHE A 36 -5.85 -5.10 4.77
CA PHE A 36 -5.56 -4.12 5.82
C PHE A 36 -4.13 -3.65 5.70
N THR A 37 -3.93 -2.35 5.48
CA THR A 37 -2.61 -1.71 5.64
C THR A 37 -2.27 -1.58 7.11
N LEU A 38 -1.07 -2.01 7.50
CA LEU A 38 -0.64 -2.04 8.91
C LEU A 38 0.28 -0.89 9.26
N ASP A 39 1.21 -0.61 8.36
CA ASP A 39 2.26 0.38 8.55
C ASP A 39 2.74 0.88 7.18
N SER A 40 3.21 2.10 7.13
CA SER A 40 3.69 2.73 5.90
C SER A 40 4.66 3.86 6.22
N CYS A 41 5.66 4.01 5.36
CA CYS A 41 6.60 5.11 5.44
C CYS A 41 6.87 5.61 4.04
N GLN A 42 6.82 6.93 3.83
CA GLN A 42 7.30 7.48 2.54
C GLN A 42 8.82 7.39 2.39
N GLY A 43 9.54 7.01 3.46
CA GLY A 43 10.96 6.72 3.38
C GLY A 43 11.89 7.84 3.77
N ARG A 44 13.10 7.47 4.15
CA ARG A 44 14.28 8.33 4.21
C ARG A 44 15.26 7.82 3.15
N ASP A 45 15.97 8.71 2.47
CA ASP A 45 16.95 8.36 1.42
C ASP A 45 16.36 7.72 0.14
N GLY A 46 15.12 8.08 -0.19
CA GLY A 46 14.47 7.74 -1.47
C GLY A 46 13.76 6.38 -1.51
N TRP A 47 13.61 5.68 -0.38
CA TRP A 47 12.95 4.37 -0.31
C TRP A 47 11.74 4.36 0.63
N GLY A 48 10.55 4.14 0.08
CA GLY A 48 9.31 3.97 0.83
C GLY A 48 8.90 2.51 1.00
N TYR A 49 7.95 2.26 1.90
CA TYR A 49 7.31 0.95 2.04
C TYR A 49 5.87 1.03 2.52
N VAL A 50 5.10 -0.03 2.25
CA VAL A 50 3.79 -0.32 2.84
C VAL A 50 3.72 -1.78 3.27
N TYR A 51 3.33 -2.02 4.52
CA TYR A 51 2.99 -3.35 5.03
C TYR A 51 1.47 -3.56 5.00
N PHE A 52 1.04 -4.74 4.57
CA PHE A 52 -0.38 -5.10 4.55
C PHE A 52 -0.62 -6.59 4.78
N ARG A 53 -1.85 -6.92 5.19
CA ARG A 53 -2.35 -8.30 5.31
C ARG A 53 -3.55 -8.50 4.42
N TYR A 54 -3.71 -9.71 3.91
CA TYR A 54 -4.86 -10.09 3.10
C TYR A 54 -5.19 -11.57 3.26
N GLY A 55 -6.28 -11.86 3.97
CA GLY A 55 -6.73 -13.23 4.20
C GLY A 55 -5.66 -14.12 4.87
N ASN A 56 -5.51 -15.34 4.36
CA ASN A 56 -4.52 -16.32 4.81
C ASN A 56 -3.32 -16.40 3.85
N TRP A 57 -2.32 -17.23 4.17
CA TRP A 57 -1.12 -17.42 3.35
C TRP A 57 -1.39 -17.66 1.86
N ARG A 58 -2.42 -18.46 1.55
CA ARG A 58 -2.78 -18.76 0.16
C ARG A 58 -3.32 -17.53 -0.54
N LYS A 59 -4.25 -16.80 0.09
CA LYS A 59 -4.82 -15.57 -0.48
C LYS A 59 -3.77 -14.48 -0.63
N LEU A 60 -2.95 -14.27 0.40
CA LEU A 60 -1.88 -13.28 0.35
C LEU A 60 -0.85 -13.63 -0.71
N GLY A 61 -0.39 -14.88 -0.76
CA GLY A 61 0.58 -15.34 -1.75
C GLY A 61 0.05 -15.23 -3.18
N HIS A 62 -1.22 -15.59 -3.42
CA HIS A 62 -1.86 -15.40 -4.72
C HIS A 62 -1.91 -13.92 -5.10
N PHE A 63 -2.44 -13.08 -4.22
CA PHE A 63 -2.55 -11.64 -4.48
C PHE A 63 -1.19 -11.01 -4.77
N VAL A 64 -0.16 -11.33 -3.97
CA VAL A 64 1.19 -10.77 -4.14
C VAL A 64 1.86 -11.29 -5.41
N PHE A 65 1.93 -12.60 -5.61
CA PHE A 65 2.77 -13.18 -6.68
C PHE A 65 2.05 -13.41 -8.00
N ALA A 66 0.73 -13.62 -7.99
CA ALA A 66 -0.05 -13.82 -9.22
C ALA A 66 -0.67 -12.52 -9.75
N GLU A 67 -0.81 -11.48 -8.92
CA GLU A 67 -1.52 -10.26 -9.31
C GLU A 67 -0.66 -9.01 -9.19
N LEU A 68 -0.10 -8.71 -8.01
CA LEU A 68 0.73 -7.51 -7.83
C LEU A 68 2.07 -7.62 -8.56
N ALA A 69 2.80 -8.72 -8.38
CA ALA A 69 4.15 -8.87 -8.96
C ALA A 69 4.15 -8.79 -10.51
N PRO A 70 3.22 -9.46 -11.23
CA PRO A 70 3.15 -9.30 -12.68
C PRO A 70 2.80 -7.87 -13.12
N ALA A 71 1.93 -7.18 -12.38
CA ALA A 71 1.57 -5.81 -12.70
C ALA A 71 2.77 -4.86 -12.52
N LEU A 72 3.55 -5.05 -11.46
CA LEU A 72 4.69 -4.20 -11.09
C LEU A 72 6.00 -4.54 -11.82
N ARG A 73 6.04 -5.58 -12.64
CA ARG A 73 7.27 -6.13 -13.23
C ARG A 73 8.13 -5.12 -14.04
N GLU A 74 7.49 -4.11 -14.63
CA GLU A 74 8.15 -3.07 -15.45
C GLU A 74 8.55 -1.83 -14.62
N ILE A 75 8.30 -1.86 -13.31
CA ILE A 75 8.71 -0.80 -12.39
C ILE A 75 9.98 -1.28 -11.69
N GLU A 76 11.09 -0.67 -12.06
CA GLU A 76 12.39 -0.93 -11.44
C GLU A 76 12.38 -0.56 -9.95
N GLU A 77 13.25 -1.22 -9.18
CA GLU A 77 13.46 -0.95 -7.76
C GLU A 77 12.18 -1.03 -6.92
N VAL A 78 11.32 -2.01 -7.25
CA VAL A 78 10.16 -2.42 -6.45
C VAL A 78 10.38 -3.84 -5.94
N THR A 79 10.17 -4.06 -4.65
CA THR A 79 10.24 -5.39 -4.04
C THR A 79 8.92 -5.75 -3.37
N LEU A 80 8.55 -7.02 -3.50
CA LEU A 80 7.40 -7.63 -2.85
C LEU A 80 7.89 -8.81 -2.01
N ASP A 81 7.70 -8.71 -0.70
CA ASP A 81 8.09 -9.74 0.24
C ASP A 81 6.84 -10.25 0.97
N VAL A 82 6.79 -11.56 1.25
CA VAL A 82 5.76 -12.16 2.12
C VAL A 82 6.46 -12.81 3.29
N GLN A 83 6.04 -12.48 4.50
CA GLN A 83 6.67 -12.90 5.75
C GLN A 83 5.64 -13.29 6.81
N SER A 84 6.10 -14.09 7.77
CA SER A 84 5.33 -14.47 8.96
C SER A 84 5.60 -13.46 10.08
N VAL A 85 4.54 -13.00 10.74
CA VAL A 85 4.64 -12.15 11.94
C VAL A 85 3.85 -12.78 13.09
N ASN A 86 4.32 -12.54 14.32
CA ASN A 86 3.64 -12.90 15.58
C ASN A 86 3.02 -14.31 15.61
N GLY A 87 3.79 -15.33 15.22
CA GLY A 87 3.36 -16.72 15.38
C GLY A 87 2.43 -17.26 14.28
N ASN A 88 2.69 -16.91 13.01
CA ASN A 88 2.11 -17.47 11.77
C ASN A 88 1.07 -16.59 11.05
N GLU A 89 0.94 -15.31 11.39
CA GLU A 89 0.12 -14.40 10.61
C GLU A 89 0.86 -13.97 9.32
N PRO A 90 0.25 -14.15 8.14
CA PRO A 90 0.86 -13.75 6.88
C PRO A 90 0.80 -12.23 6.70
N MET A 91 1.91 -11.63 6.33
CA MET A 91 2.03 -10.20 6.03
C MET A 91 2.89 -10.00 4.79
N ALA A 92 2.51 -9.03 3.96
CA ALA A 92 3.29 -8.63 2.81
C ALA A 92 3.88 -7.24 3.01
N ARG A 93 5.02 -7.01 2.34
CA ARG A 93 5.70 -5.73 2.27
C ARG A 93 5.88 -5.36 0.81
N LEU A 94 5.44 -4.17 0.44
CA LEU A 94 5.78 -3.51 -0.82
C LEU A 94 6.81 -2.43 -0.52
N SER A 95 8.03 -2.58 -1.02
CA SER A 95 9.08 -1.54 -0.92
C SER A 95 9.36 -0.96 -2.30
N PHE A 96 9.66 0.33 -2.36
CA PHE A 96 9.80 1.03 -3.63
C PHE A 96 10.65 2.29 -3.51
N ARG A 97 11.21 2.73 -4.63
CA ARG A 97 11.71 4.09 -4.77
C ARG A 97 10.60 5.13 -4.73
N THR A 98 10.79 6.20 -3.98
CA THR A 98 9.77 7.24 -3.81
C THR A 98 9.29 7.85 -5.13
N GLU A 99 10.18 7.99 -6.11
CA GLU A 99 9.90 8.52 -7.43
C GLU A 99 9.03 7.61 -8.30
N THR A 100 8.93 6.31 -7.98
CA THR A 100 8.10 5.36 -8.74
C THR A 100 6.66 5.29 -8.25
N ILE A 101 6.32 5.98 -7.15
CA ILE A 101 5.01 5.80 -6.50
C ILE A 101 3.82 6.11 -7.41
N SER A 102 3.90 7.17 -8.23
CA SER A 102 2.82 7.52 -9.16
C SER A 102 2.58 6.43 -10.20
N ARG A 103 3.66 5.78 -10.67
CA ARG A 103 3.59 4.62 -11.59
C ARG A 103 2.99 3.41 -10.87
N ILE A 104 3.40 3.15 -9.63
CA ILE A 104 2.87 2.05 -8.81
C ILE A 104 1.36 2.22 -8.61
N VAL A 105 0.91 3.40 -8.18
CA VAL A 105 -0.51 3.70 -7.97
C VAL A 105 -1.31 3.50 -9.26
N SER A 106 -0.81 4.01 -10.40
CA SER A 106 -1.47 3.88 -11.69
C SER A 106 -1.65 2.42 -12.10
N VAL A 107 -0.59 1.62 -12.01
CA VAL A 107 -0.60 0.19 -12.37
C VAL A 107 -1.48 -0.62 -11.44
N LEU A 108 -1.33 -0.43 -10.12
CA LEU A 108 -2.12 -1.16 -9.13
C LEU A 108 -3.60 -0.74 -9.15
N GLY A 109 -3.91 0.47 -9.63
CA GLY A 109 -5.27 0.92 -9.87
C GLY A 109 -6.07 -0.05 -10.75
N LEU A 110 -5.42 -0.60 -11.78
CA LEU A 110 -6.02 -1.57 -12.68
C LEU A 110 -6.29 -2.92 -11.99
N VAL A 111 -5.36 -3.37 -11.15
CA VAL A 111 -5.49 -4.63 -10.39
C VAL A 111 -6.60 -4.52 -9.34
N VAL A 112 -6.58 -3.45 -8.54
CA VAL A 112 -7.51 -3.23 -7.42
C VAL A 112 -8.95 -3.05 -7.91
N ASN A 113 -9.16 -2.45 -9.09
CA ASN A 113 -10.50 -2.33 -9.66
C ASN A 113 -11.17 -3.70 -9.90
N GLY A 114 -10.39 -4.77 -10.15
CA GLY A 114 -10.91 -6.14 -10.24
C GLY A 114 -11.37 -6.74 -8.91
N HIS A 115 -10.97 -6.15 -7.78
CA HIS A 115 -11.32 -6.58 -6.42
C HIS A 115 -12.35 -5.67 -5.75
N ARG A 116 -12.85 -4.64 -6.44
CA ARG A 116 -13.89 -3.77 -5.91
C ARG A 116 -15.20 -4.55 -5.78
N SER A 117 -15.75 -4.57 -4.56
CA SER A 117 -17.13 -4.98 -4.33
C SER A 117 -18.12 -3.94 -4.88
N GLU A 118 -19.28 -4.39 -5.37
CA GLU A 118 -20.43 -3.55 -5.77
C GLU A 118 -20.90 -2.58 -4.65
N TYR A 119 -20.49 -2.80 -3.40
CA TYR A 119 -20.76 -1.93 -2.25
C TYR A 119 -19.79 -0.72 -2.10
N SER A 120 -19.11 -0.34 -3.18
CA SER A 120 -18.15 0.78 -3.20
C SER A 120 -18.72 2.07 -3.84
N HIS A 121 -20.03 2.26 -3.85
CA HIS A 121 -20.61 3.59 -4.11
C HIS A 121 -20.34 4.52 -2.92
N GLY A 122 -19.39 5.45 -3.08
CA GLY A 122 -19.33 6.69 -2.29
C GLY A 122 -18.22 6.84 -1.25
N ARG A 123 -17.03 6.23 -1.41
CA ARG A 123 -15.94 6.39 -0.43
C ARG A 123 -14.62 6.87 -1.05
N GLU A 124 -14.62 8.11 -1.53
CA GLU A 124 -13.42 8.87 -1.88
C GLU A 124 -12.56 9.13 -0.64
N CYS A 125 -11.24 9.00 -0.76
CA CYS A 125 -10.30 9.56 0.20
C CYS A 125 -10.35 11.09 0.05
N LYS A 126 -11.26 11.73 0.77
CA LYS A 126 -11.27 13.20 0.84
C LYS A 126 -10.00 13.62 1.58
N GLY A 127 -9.11 14.30 0.87
CA GLY A 127 -8.04 15.08 1.50
C GLY A 127 -8.65 16.09 2.49
N PRO A 128 -7.88 16.59 3.46
CA PRO A 128 -8.40 17.55 4.42
C PRO A 128 -9.00 18.74 3.66
N HIS A 129 -10.27 19.02 3.94
CA HIS A 129 -10.86 20.31 3.59
C HIS A 129 -10.04 21.38 4.31
N ASN A 130 -9.47 22.29 3.52
CA ASN A 130 -8.79 23.50 3.96
C ASN A 130 -9.71 24.34 4.86
#